data_AF-A0A139CZ64-F1
#
_entry.id   AF-A0A139CZ64-F1
#
_cell.length_a   1.000
_cell.length_b   1.000
_cell.length_c   1.000
_cell.angle_alpha   90.00
_cell.angle_beta   90.00
_cell.angle_gamma   90.00
#
_symmetry.space_group_name_H-M   'P 1'
#
loop_
_entity.id
_entity.type
_entity.pdbx_description
1 polymer ?
#
loop_
_entity_poly.entity_id
_entity_poly.type
_entity_poly.pdbx_seq_one_letter_code
_entity_poly.pdbx_strand_id
1 'polypeptide(L)'
;SSFGKTGNLFDFETENDFIYNIDRSEAKVLSSNIIHLDLGSKWNLESSIVYNNTNLLDSPIIYRGQSLSEALDFNYNHQFIDPIYLGGFFQTTDIGAYLFADYYENEENSGETAGIGLNSQLFLLGLRPIALDLYFAYDFEEEDDRVGLELGYEF
;
A
#
# COMPACT_ATOMS: atom_id res chain seq x y z
N SER A 1 12.59 8.01 33.60
CA SER A 1 11.36 7.21 33.44
C SER A 1 11.54 6.36 32.20
N SER A 2 11.22 5.06 32.33
CA SER A 2 11.47 4.00 31.34
C SER A 2 10.74 4.21 30.01
N PHE A 3 11.40 3.91 28.89
CA PHE A 3 10.74 3.44 27.67
C PHE A 3 11.69 2.45 26.96
N GLY A 4 11.65 1.19 27.38
CA GLY A 4 12.04 0.07 26.54
C GLY A 4 10.82 -0.34 25.72
N LYS A 5 10.69 0.16 24.49
CA LYS A 5 9.85 -0.50 23.48
C LYS A 5 10.64 -1.70 22.97
N THR A 6 10.44 -2.85 23.58
CA THR A 6 10.67 -4.13 22.91
C THR A 6 9.52 -4.34 21.93
N GLY A 7 9.56 -3.65 20.79
CA GLY A 7 8.80 -4.03 19.61
C GLY A 7 9.56 -5.15 18.90
N ASN A 8 8.88 -6.18 18.41
CA ASN A 8 9.53 -7.22 17.62
C ASN A 8 10.14 -6.56 16.37
N LEU A 9 11.44 -6.82 16.13
CA LEU A 9 12.18 -6.39 14.93
C LEU A 9 11.51 -6.88 13.63
N PHE A 10 10.78 -7.98 13.72
CA PHE A 10 10.15 -8.66 12.60
C PHE A 10 8.74 -9.06 12.99
N ASP A 11 7.80 -8.75 12.11
CA ASP A 11 6.43 -9.21 12.18
C ASP A 11 5.98 -9.73 10.82
N PHE A 12 5.12 -10.74 10.84
CA PHE A 12 4.61 -11.38 9.63
C PHE A 12 3.12 -11.63 9.77
N GLU A 13 2.37 -11.04 8.87
CA GLU A 13 0.92 -11.12 8.82
C GLU A 13 0.50 -11.85 7.54
N THR A 14 -0.46 -12.75 7.66
CA THR A 14 -1.04 -13.47 6.51
C THR A 14 -2.55 -13.51 6.66
N GLU A 15 -3.24 -13.15 5.59
CA GLU A 15 -4.69 -13.17 5.49
C GLU A 15 -5.09 -13.98 4.26
N ASN A 16 -6.07 -14.86 4.40
CA ASN A 16 -6.49 -15.74 3.32
C ASN A 16 -8.02 -15.89 3.34
N ASP A 17 -8.66 -15.40 2.29
CA ASP A 17 -10.08 -15.55 2.05
C ASP A 17 -10.34 -16.58 0.96
N PHE A 18 -11.15 -17.58 1.29
CA PHE A 18 -11.54 -18.65 0.38
C PHE A 18 -13.02 -18.53 0.04
N ILE A 19 -13.32 -18.39 -1.25
CA ILE A 19 -14.69 -18.31 -1.76
C ILE A 19 -14.92 -19.50 -2.69
N TYR A 20 -16.01 -20.23 -2.47
CA TYR A 20 -16.43 -21.28 -3.38
C TYR A 20 -17.73 -20.88 -4.08
N ASN A 21 -17.67 -20.69 -5.39
CA ASN A 21 -18.84 -20.40 -6.21
C ASN A 21 -19.51 -21.72 -6.61
N ILE A 22 -20.60 -22.08 -5.93
CA ILE A 22 -21.35 -23.32 -6.15
C ILE A 22 -21.89 -23.40 -7.59
N ASP A 23 -22.40 -22.27 -8.11
CA ASP A 23 -23.06 -22.24 -9.43
C ASP A 23 -22.07 -22.41 -10.59
N ARG A 24 -20.82 -21.98 -10.40
CA ARG A 24 -19.73 -22.14 -11.40
C ARG A 24 -18.78 -23.30 -11.10
N SER A 25 -18.91 -23.95 -9.93
CA SER A 25 -17.95 -24.95 -9.44
C SER A 25 -16.50 -24.43 -9.41
N GLU A 26 -16.33 -23.14 -9.16
CA GLU A 26 -15.04 -22.45 -9.16
C GLU A 26 -14.60 -22.13 -7.72
N ALA A 27 -13.34 -22.42 -7.40
CA ALA A 27 -12.70 -21.97 -6.17
C ALA A 27 -11.96 -20.66 -6.44
N LYS A 28 -12.14 -19.71 -5.52
CA LYS A 28 -11.65 -18.35 -5.58
C LYS A 28 -10.90 -18.04 -4.28
N VAL A 29 -9.77 -17.34 -4.38
CA VAL A 29 -8.85 -17.08 -3.28
C VAL A 29 -8.34 -15.65 -3.36
N LEU A 30 -8.37 -14.96 -2.23
CA LEU A 30 -7.60 -13.75 -1.96
C LEU A 30 -6.61 -14.09 -0.84
N SER A 31 -5.32 -13.90 -1.08
CA SER A 31 -4.25 -14.14 -0.11
C SER A 31 -3.39 -12.89 -0.03
N SER A 32 -3.13 -12.42 1.18
CA SER A 32 -2.23 -11.30 1.46
C SER A 32 -1.16 -11.76 2.45
N ASN A 33 0.09 -11.41 2.17
CA ASN A 33 1.22 -11.72 3.02
C ASN A 33 2.05 -10.46 3.21
N ILE A 34 2.14 -9.98 4.44
CA ILE A 34 2.80 -8.74 4.79
C ILE A 34 3.95 -9.04 5.75
N ILE A 35 5.12 -8.52 5.43
CA ILE A 35 6.33 -8.60 6.25
C ILE A 35 6.64 -7.19 6.74
N HIS A 36 6.63 -6.99 8.06
CA HIS A 36 7.07 -5.75 8.68
C HIS A 36 8.44 -5.94 9.35
N LEU A 37 9.33 -4.98 9.14
CA LEU A 37 10.63 -4.90 9.76
C LEU A 37 10.80 -3.54 10.44
N ASP A 38 10.79 -3.53 11.77
CA ASP A 38 11.05 -2.33 12.58
C ASP A 38 12.57 -2.18 12.81
N LEU A 39 13.21 -1.34 12.00
CA LEU A 39 14.65 -1.10 12.04
C LEU A 39 15.05 -0.10 13.14
N GLY A 40 14.12 0.28 14.01
CA GLY A 40 14.28 1.20 15.12
C GLY A 40 13.29 2.37 15.05
N SER A 41 13.44 3.33 15.96
CA SER A 41 12.42 4.37 16.22
C SER A 41 12.11 5.35 15.07
N LYS A 42 12.71 5.19 13.90
CA LYS A 42 12.60 6.12 12.76
C LYS A 42 12.41 5.43 11.42
N TRP A 43 12.60 4.11 11.36
CA TRP A 43 12.66 3.39 10.09
C TRP A 43 11.86 2.12 10.22
N ASN A 44 10.88 1.96 9.33
CA ASN A 44 10.23 0.69 9.12
C ASN A 44 10.35 0.31 7.64
N LEU A 45 10.33 -0.98 7.40
CA LEU A 45 10.25 -1.54 6.07
C LEU A 45 9.09 -2.51 6.03
N GLU A 46 8.28 -2.39 5.00
CA GLU A 46 7.13 -3.23 4.75
C GLU A 46 7.24 -3.83 3.35
N SER A 47 6.94 -5.11 3.24
CA SER A 47 6.78 -5.76 1.95
C SER A 47 5.48 -6.54 1.96
N SER A 48 4.65 -6.34 0.96
CA SER A 48 3.36 -6.99 0.81
C SER A 48 3.30 -7.76 -0.50
N ILE A 49 2.75 -8.97 -0.45
CA ILE A 49 2.44 -9.79 -1.62
C ILE A 49 0.98 -10.15 -1.54
N VAL A 50 0.21 -9.75 -2.54
CA VAL A 50 -1.22 -10.03 -2.64
C VAL A 50 -1.48 -10.87 -3.88
N TYR A 51 -2.17 -11.99 -3.72
CA TYR A 51 -2.69 -12.81 -4.79
C TYR A 51 -4.21 -12.79 -4.73
N ASN A 52 -4.88 -12.49 -5.84
CA ASN A 52 -6.33 -12.44 -5.89
C ASN A 52 -6.82 -13.00 -7.22
N ASN A 53 -7.52 -14.13 -7.23
CA ASN A 53 -8.12 -14.63 -8.48
C ASN A 53 -9.64 -14.44 -8.54
N THR A 54 -10.18 -13.59 -7.66
CA THR A 54 -11.60 -13.32 -7.51
C THR A 54 -11.95 -11.89 -7.91
N ASN A 55 -13.10 -11.74 -8.56
CA ASN A 55 -13.68 -10.43 -8.88
C ASN A 55 -14.75 -10.03 -7.84
N LEU A 56 -14.84 -10.78 -6.73
CA LEU A 56 -15.85 -10.59 -5.68
C LEU A 56 -15.35 -9.77 -4.49
N LEU A 57 -14.03 -9.76 -4.27
CA LEU A 57 -13.36 -8.99 -3.25
C LEU A 57 -12.26 -8.19 -3.94
N ASP A 58 -12.24 -6.89 -3.72
CA ASP A 58 -11.15 -6.04 -4.19
C ASP A 58 -9.93 -6.29 -3.30
N SER A 59 -8.76 -6.39 -3.92
CA SER A 59 -7.49 -6.49 -3.18
C SER A 59 -7.29 -5.23 -2.33
N PRO A 60 -6.89 -5.35 -1.05
CA PRO A 60 -6.58 -4.19 -0.24
C PRO A 60 -5.31 -3.52 -0.77
N ILE A 61 -5.48 -2.34 -1.40
CA ILE A 61 -4.50 -1.28 -1.72
C ILE A 61 -3.13 -1.84 -2.19
N ILE A 62 -2.88 -1.99 -3.50
CA ILE A 62 -2.54 -0.89 -4.42
C ILE A 62 -3.32 -1.01 -5.72
N TYR A 63 -4.02 0.04 -6.10
CA TYR A 63 -4.79 0.11 -7.34
C TYR A 63 -4.07 0.95 -8.38
N ARG A 64 -3.73 0.37 -9.55
CA ARG A 64 -3.21 1.11 -10.73
C ARG A 64 -3.80 0.70 -12.08
N GLY A 65 -5.06 0.27 -12.13
CA GLY A 65 -5.80 0.29 -13.40
C GLY A 65 -7.02 -0.61 -13.51
N GLN A 66 -6.94 -1.88 -13.04
CA GLN A 66 -8.01 -2.89 -13.20
C GLN A 66 -8.04 -3.92 -12.04
N SER A 67 -8.98 -4.88 -12.09
CA SER A 67 -9.07 -6.01 -11.15
C SER A 67 -7.81 -6.87 -11.18
N LEU A 68 -7.12 -6.95 -10.04
CA LEU A 68 -5.78 -7.53 -9.88
C LEU A 68 -5.80 -9.05 -9.78
N SER A 69 -4.81 -9.71 -10.40
CA SER A 69 -4.52 -11.13 -10.21
C SER A 69 -3.39 -11.36 -9.21
N GLU A 70 -2.29 -10.61 -9.32
CA GLU A 70 -1.12 -10.67 -8.44
C GLU A 70 -0.53 -9.26 -8.25
N ALA A 71 -0.10 -8.92 -7.04
CA ALA A 71 0.51 -7.63 -6.73
C ALA A 71 1.67 -7.78 -5.73
N LEU A 72 2.72 -7.00 -5.95
CA LEU A 72 3.90 -6.90 -5.09
C LEU A 72 4.11 -5.44 -4.71
N ASP A 73 4.21 -5.18 -3.42
CA ASP A 73 4.56 -3.88 -2.88
C ASP A 73 5.77 -3.96 -1.94
N PHE A 74 6.60 -2.93 -2.02
CA PHE A 74 7.74 -2.72 -1.19
C PHE A 74 7.77 -1.27 -0.72
N ASN A 75 7.44 -1.07 0.55
CA ASN A 75 7.31 0.24 1.16
C ASN A 75 8.41 0.46 2.20
N TYR A 76 9.02 1.65 2.15
CA TYR A 76 10.05 2.09 3.08
C TYR A 76 9.63 3.41 3.70
N ASN A 77 9.31 3.39 5.00
CA ASN A 77 8.84 4.58 5.70
C ASN A 77 9.91 5.17 6.63
N HIS A 78 10.01 6.51 6.60
CA HIS A 78 10.74 7.29 7.58
C HIS A 78 9.79 8.06 8.51
N GLN A 79 9.80 7.69 9.79
CA GLN A 79 9.12 8.46 10.81
C GLN A 79 9.97 9.68 11.23
N PHE A 80 9.56 10.86 10.79
CA PHE A 80 10.10 12.13 11.29
C PHE A 80 9.63 12.37 12.73
N ILE A 81 10.56 12.23 13.69
CA ILE A 81 10.32 12.61 15.09
C ILE A 81 10.07 14.12 15.20
N ASP A 82 10.77 14.91 14.39
CA ASP A 82 10.58 16.35 14.29
C ASP A 82 9.76 16.66 13.03
N PRO A 83 8.47 17.02 13.17
CA PRO A 83 7.62 17.34 12.03
C PRO A 83 8.15 18.47 11.16
N ILE A 84 7.93 18.36 9.85
CA ILE A 84 8.23 19.45 8.92
C ILE A 84 7.04 20.41 8.95
N TYR A 85 7.28 21.62 9.46
CA TYR A 85 6.27 22.67 9.53
C TYR A 85 6.36 23.60 8.33
N LEU A 86 5.25 23.80 7.64
CA LEU A 86 5.12 24.80 6.57
C LEU A 86 4.14 25.88 7.01
N GLY A 87 4.64 27.12 7.12
CA GLY A 87 3.81 28.30 7.40
C GLY A 87 3.10 28.31 8.76
N GLY A 88 3.40 27.37 9.67
CA GLY A 88 2.84 27.32 11.02
C GLY A 88 1.43 26.71 11.14
N PHE A 89 0.84 26.26 10.03
CA PHE A 89 -0.50 25.64 10.00
C PHE A 89 -0.50 24.23 9.41
N PHE A 90 0.54 23.89 8.65
CA PHE A 90 0.75 22.57 8.07
C PHE A 90 1.92 21.90 8.77
N GLN A 91 1.71 20.64 9.11
CA GLN A 91 2.73 19.74 9.61
C GLN A 91 2.68 18.46 8.79
N THR A 92 3.82 17.93 8.36
CA THR A 92 3.90 16.58 7.79
C THR A 92 4.83 15.68 8.60
N THR A 93 4.42 14.43 8.78
CA THR A 93 5.17 13.34 9.43
C THR A 93 5.04 12.05 8.63
N ASP A 94 5.76 11.01 9.08
CA ASP A 94 5.63 9.63 8.59
C ASP A 94 5.76 9.55 7.06
N ILE A 95 6.84 10.15 6.54
CA ILE A 95 7.08 10.23 5.11
C ILE A 95 7.73 8.93 4.64
N GLY A 96 7.05 8.21 3.77
CA GLY A 96 7.56 7.01 3.14
C GLY A 96 7.72 7.14 1.64
N ALA A 97 8.54 6.25 1.10
CA ALA A 97 8.68 6.01 -0.32
C ALA A 97 8.47 4.52 -0.58
N TYR A 98 7.80 4.19 -1.66
CA TYR A 98 7.50 2.80 -2.00
C TYR A 98 7.71 2.54 -3.49
N LEU A 99 8.00 1.28 -3.78
CA LEU A 99 8.04 0.69 -5.11
C LEU A 99 6.99 -0.39 -5.13
N PHE A 100 6.23 -0.47 -6.21
CA PHE A 100 5.24 -1.52 -6.38
C PHE A 100 5.28 -1.98 -7.83
N ALA A 101 4.80 -3.20 -8.03
CA ALA A 101 4.49 -3.76 -9.32
C ALA A 101 3.22 -4.60 -9.19
N ASP A 102 2.39 -4.56 -10.21
CA ASP A 102 1.18 -5.36 -10.30
C ASP A 102 1.07 -6.06 -11.65
N TYR A 103 0.35 -7.19 -11.62
CA TYR A 103 -0.01 -7.98 -12.78
C TYR A 103 -1.50 -8.32 -12.70
N TYR A 104 -2.19 -8.12 -13.82
CA TYR A 104 -3.56 -8.56 -13.97
C TYR A 104 -3.70 -9.44 -15.20
N GLU A 105 -4.62 -10.40 -15.12
CA GLU A 105 -5.00 -11.26 -16.23
C GLU A 105 -6.49 -11.55 -16.11
N ASN A 106 -7.23 -11.23 -17.17
CA ASN A 106 -8.62 -11.58 -17.34
C ASN A 106 -8.84 -12.30 -18.69
N GLU A 107 -10.07 -12.70 -19.00
CA GLU A 107 -10.36 -13.47 -20.23
C GLU A 107 -10.02 -12.72 -21.54
N GLU A 108 -9.91 -11.38 -21.49
CA GLU A 108 -9.75 -10.53 -22.67
C GLU A 108 -8.38 -9.84 -22.74
N ASN A 109 -7.73 -9.63 -21.59
CA ASN A 109 -6.48 -8.88 -21.52
C ASN A 109 -5.61 -9.29 -20.32
N SER A 110 -4.31 -9.07 -20.46
CA SER A 110 -3.33 -9.12 -19.38
C SER A 110 -2.53 -7.83 -19.39
N GLY A 111 -2.01 -7.42 -18.24
CA GLY A 111 -1.13 -6.25 -18.19
C GLY A 111 -0.30 -6.22 -16.92
N GLU A 112 0.77 -5.44 -17.01
CA GLU A 112 1.72 -5.21 -15.94
C GLU A 112 1.82 -3.71 -15.68
N THR A 113 1.90 -3.31 -14.42
CA THR A 113 2.22 -1.94 -14.02
C THR A 113 3.37 -1.96 -13.04
N ALA A 114 4.27 -1.00 -13.13
CA ALA A 114 5.26 -0.77 -12.09
C ALA A 114 5.46 0.72 -11.84
N GLY A 115 6.03 1.06 -10.70
CA GLY A 115 6.33 2.45 -10.42
C GLY A 115 6.83 2.72 -9.02
N ILE A 116 6.72 4.00 -8.68
CA ILE A 116 7.20 4.55 -7.41
C ILE A 116 6.11 5.42 -6.78
N GLY A 117 6.14 5.55 -5.46
CA GLY A 117 5.24 6.44 -4.74
C GLY A 117 5.86 7.03 -3.49
N LEU A 118 5.21 8.06 -2.98
CA LEU A 118 5.52 8.77 -1.75
C LEU A 118 4.25 8.88 -0.92
N ASN A 119 4.32 8.47 0.34
CA ASN A 119 3.22 8.62 1.31
C ASN A 119 3.64 9.56 2.44
N SER A 120 2.66 10.22 3.07
CA SER A 120 2.89 11.03 4.27
C SER A 120 1.60 11.30 5.04
N GLN A 121 1.72 11.68 6.30
CA GLN A 121 0.60 12.17 7.11
C GLN A 121 0.64 13.69 7.17
N LEU A 122 -0.43 14.34 6.69
CA LEU A 122 -0.58 15.80 6.68
C LEU A 122 -1.51 16.26 7.81
N PHE A 123 -0.96 16.97 8.78
CA PHE A 123 -1.69 17.57 9.88
C PHE A 123 -2.00 19.04 9.58
N LEU A 124 -3.29 19.38 9.61
CA LEU A 124 -3.79 20.74 9.63
C LEU A 124 -4.26 21.09 11.03
N LEU A 125 -3.92 22.28 11.50
CA LEU A 125 -4.16 22.72 12.88
C LEU A 125 -5.63 22.51 13.32
N GLY A 126 -5.84 21.58 14.26
CA GLY A 126 -7.16 21.25 14.81
C GLY A 126 -7.96 20.18 14.06
N LEU A 127 -7.43 19.63 12.97
CA LEU A 127 -8.03 18.53 12.20
C LEU A 127 -7.28 17.21 12.44
N ARG A 128 -7.94 16.10 12.17
CA ARG A 128 -7.26 14.80 12.08
C ARG A 128 -6.30 14.82 10.88
N PRO A 129 -5.20 14.05 10.94
CA PRO A 129 -4.29 13.94 9.82
C PRO A 129 -5.01 13.40 8.57
N ILE A 130 -4.57 13.90 7.41
CA ILE A 130 -4.95 13.44 6.09
C ILE A 130 -3.77 12.61 5.57
N ALA A 131 -4.02 11.35 5.22
CA ALA A 131 -3.04 10.54 4.49
C ALA A 131 -2.92 11.10 3.08
N LEU A 132 -1.69 11.37 2.64
CA LEU A 132 -1.37 11.88 1.31
C LEU A 132 -0.49 10.85 0.60
N ASP A 133 -0.95 10.38 -0.54
CA ASP A 133 -0.22 9.43 -1.39
C ASP A 133 -0.06 9.99 -2.80
N LEU A 134 1.18 10.15 -3.24
CA LEU A 134 1.52 10.60 -4.58
C LEU A 134 2.30 9.49 -5.27
N TYR A 135 1.89 9.13 -6.48
CA TYR A 135 2.60 8.10 -7.23
C TYR A 135 2.76 8.38 -8.71
N PHE A 136 3.76 7.74 -9.26
CA PHE A 136 4.07 7.67 -10.68
C PHE A 136 4.15 6.20 -11.07
N ALA A 137 3.48 5.82 -12.14
CA ALA A 137 3.40 4.46 -12.64
C ALA A 137 3.58 4.44 -14.16
N TYR A 138 4.00 3.30 -14.67
CA TYR A 138 4.00 3.01 -16.10
C TYR A 138 3.20 1.73 -16.34
N ASP A 139 2.17 1.83 -17.19
CA ASP A 139 1.38 0.69 -17.67
C ASP A 139 2.09 0.12 -18.90
N PHE A 140 2.60 -1.10 -18.78
CA PHE A 140 3.39 -1.73 -19.83
C PHE A 140 2.54 -2.20 -21.02
N GLU A 141 1.23 -2.40 -20.83
CA GLU A 141 0.32 -2.84 -21.89
C GLU A 141 -0.17 -1.66 -22.73
N GLU A 142 -0.55 -0.56 -22.09
CA GLU A 142 -0.97 0.67 -22.78
C GLU A 142 0.21 1.56 -23.23
N GLU A 143 1.42 1.25 -22.79
CA GLU A 143 2.62 2.06 -22.95
C GLU A 143 2.41 3.53 -22.49
N ASP A 144 1.73 3.70 -21.35
CA ASP A 144 1.31 5.01 -20.83
C ASP A 144 1.81 5.29 -19.41
N ASP A 145 2.15 6.56 -19.17
CA ASP A 145 2.56 7.07 -17.86
C ASP A 145 1.34 7.51 -17.06
N ARG A 146 1.25 7.08 -15.80
CA ARG A 146 0.18 7.46 -14.88
C ARG A 146 0.71 8.21 -13.68
N VAL A 147 0.07 9.32 -13.33
CA VAL A 147 0.34 10.09 -12.12
C VAL A 147 -0.93 10.12 -11.28
N GLY A 148 -0.84 9.72 -10.02
CA GLY A 148 -1.97 9.67 -9.11
C GLY A 148 -1.69 10.42 -7.81
N LEU A 149 -2.75 11.05 -7.30
CA LEU A 149 -2.78 11.66 -5.98
C LEU A 149 -3.99 11.12 -5.22
N GLU A 150 -3.74 10.52 -4.06
CA GLU A 150 -4.74 9.99 -3.17
C GLU A 150 -4.74 10.75 -1.83
N LEU A 151 -5.94 10.97 -1.30
CA LEU A 151 -6.18 11.65 -0.04
C LEU A 151 -7.07 10.78 0.83
N GLY A 152 -6.49 10.19 1.88
CA GLY A 152 -7.22 9.42 2.89
C GLY A 152 -7.59 10.28 4.10
N TYR A 153 -8.85 10.25 4.53
CA TYR A 153 -9.29 10.91 5.77
C TYR A 153 -10.16 9.97 6.60
N GLU A 154 -9.70 9.62 7.80
CA GLU A 154 -10.44 8.77 8.73
C GLU A 154 -11.34 9.61 9.68
N PHE A 155 -12.65 9.37 9.63
CA PHE A 155 -13.68 10.06 10.42
C PHE A 155 -13.75 9.61 11.89
#